data_AF-A0A937NS30-F1
#
_entry.id   AF-A0A937NS30-F1
#
_cell.length_a   1.000
_cell.length_b   1.000
_cell.length_c   1.000
_cell.angle_alpha   90.00
_cell.angle_beta   90.00
_cell.angle_gamma   90.00
#
_symmetry.space_group_name_H-M   'P 1'
#
loop_
_entity.id
_entity.type
_entity.pdbx_description
1 polymer ?
#
loop_
_entity_poly.entity_id
_entity_poly.type
_entity_poly.pdbx_seq_one_letter_code
_entity_poly.pdbx_strand_id
1 'polypeptide(L)'
;MQIVILNFIFFLAVSLLVSFVVMLTMRFFFKKKVPSVKDRVFMPIDFYVTIALSLIFPWLIIMIILPLNLLSGDPMGRTGIMPELFCMTASGVLLMVFCLLFLKKKYKLDNRRLGFFSLGIKYDLFLPILVVMATISIGMLFSILLTVIGVVLPETMNERIVSNVFADQNNIQLIYLFAVFTLIGPVSEEIVFRVFIQNFLKKHTNTVFAIIVSSLLFAAFHQSIPLMPYFFIIGVILSLLYTKTKSIIPSMVTHGIYNSIFLFIGIALRNTQ
;
A
#
# COMPACT_ATOMS: atom_id res chain seq x y z
N MET A 1 -1.02 33.72 17.43
CA MET A 1 -1.57 32.65 18.31
C MET A 1 -3.07 32.42 18.09
N GLN A 2 -3.93 33.45 18.14
CA GLN A 2 -5.37 33.30 17.87
C GLN A 2 -5.70 32.73 16.49
N ILE A 3 -5.03 33.17 15.42
CA ILE A 3 -5.22 32.64 14.05
C ILE A 3 -4.83 31.15 13.96
N VAL A 4 -3.79 30.74 14.67
CA VAL A 4 -3.33 29.33 14.71
C VAL A 4 -4.36 28.45 15.43
N ILE A 5 -4.95 28.95 16.51
CA ILE A 5 -6.01 28.25 17.25
C ILE A 5 -7.31 28.21 16.43
N LEU A 6 -7.67 29.30 15.75
CA LEU A 6 -8.84 29.35 14.86
C LEU A 6 -8.68 28.38 13.69
N ASN A 7 -7.48 28.33 13.09
CA ASN A 7 -7.14 27.39 12.02
C ASN A 7 -7.14 25.95 12.54
N PHE A 8 -6.60 25.69 13.73
CA PHE A 8 -6.64 24.37 14.36
C PHE A 8 -8.08 23.91 14.60
N ILE A 9 -8.95 24.78 15.14
CA ILE A 9 -10.37 24.48 15.36
C ILE A 9 -11.10 24.28 14.04
N PHE A 10 -10.80 25.09 13.01
CA PHE A 10 -11.36 24.95 11.66
C PHE A 10 -10.94 23.62 11.02
N PHE A 11 -9.67 23.26 11.06
CA PHE A 11 -9.16 22.00 10.50
C PHE A 11 -9.61 20.79 11.31
N LEU A 12 -9.78 20.90 12.63
CA LEU A 12 -10.39 19.87 13.46
C LEU A 12 -11.87 19.70 13.11
N ALA A 13 -12.62 20.79 12.92
CA ALA A 13 -14.02 20.77 12.52
C ALA A 13 -14.20 20.16 11.11
N VAL A 14 -13.34 20.51 10.16
CA VAL A 14 -13.33 19.93 8.81
C VAL A 14 -12.93 18.45 8.85
N SER A 15 -11.95 18.08 9.68
CA SER A 15 -11.52 16.68 9.84
C SER A 15 -12.58 15.80 10.52
N LEU A 16 -13.31 16.35 11.48
CA LEU A 16 -14.48 15.71 12.09
C LEU A 16 -15.64 15.63 11.11
N LEU A 17 -15.87 16.66 10.28
CA LEU A 17 -16.88 16.67 9.21
C LEU A 17 -16.55 15.63 8.13
N VAL A 18 -15.29 15.51 7.70
CA VAL A 18 -14.85 14.53 6.71
C VAL A 18 -14.92 13.12 7.30
N SER A 19 -14.49 12.91 8.55
CA SER A 19 -14.65 11.63 9.25
C SER A 19 -16.12 11.26 9.41
N PHE A 20 -17.00 12.24 9.64
CA PHE A 20 -18.45 12.09 9.72
C PHE A 20 -19.07 11.79 8.35
N VAL A 21 -18.63 12.44 7.27
CA VAL A 21 -19.06 12.18 5.88
C VAL A 21 -18.60 10.80 5.42
N VAL A 22 -17.35 10.41 5.71
CA VAL A 22 -16.85 9.04 5.45
C VAL A 22 -17.64 8.03 6.27
N MET A 23 -17.91 8.28 7.56
CA MET A 23 -18.74 7.41 8.39
C MET A 23 -20.19 7.32 7.90
N LEU A 24 -20.80 8.41 7.43
CA LEU A 24 -22.15 8.46 6.86
C LEU A 24 -22.22 7.76 5.50
N THR A 25 -21.21 7.95 4.65
CA THR A 25 -21.06 7.22 3.37
C THR A 25 -20.93 5.72 3.66
N MET A 26 -20.12 5.36 4.66
CA MET A 26 -19.96 4.01 5.19
C MET A 26 -21.16 3.52 6.04
N ARG A 27 -22.21 4.31 6.23
CA ARG A 27 -23.51 3.88 6.79
C ARG A 27 -24.57 3.75 5.69
N PHE A 28 -24.53 4.61 4.68
CA PHE A 28 -25.42 4.61 3.53
C PHE A 28 -25.23 3.35 2.66
N PHE A 29 -23.98 2.90 2.47
CA PHE A 29 -23.67 1.66 1.74
C PHE A 29 -23.81 0.37 2.56
N PHE A 30 -24.01 0.46 3.88
CA PHE A 30 -23.93 -0.70 4.78
C PHE A 30 -25.24 -0.96 5.52
N LYS A 31 -26.29 -1.30 4.77
CA LYS A 31 -27.45 -2.04 5.29
C LYS A 31 -27.33 -3.52 4.94
N LYS A 32 -26.46 -4.25 5.64
CA LYS A 32 -26.64 -5.69 5.91
C LYS A 32 -25.61 -6.20 6.93
N LYS A 33 -26.10 -6.89 7.96
CA LYS A 33 -25.28 -7.70 8.87
C LYS A 33 -24.60 -8.78 8.05
N VAL A 34 -23.27 -8.74 7.98
CA VAL A 34 -22.49 -9.79 7.30
C VAL A 34 -22.23 -10.91 8.31
N PRO A 35 -22.56 -12.18 8.00
CA PRO A 35 -22.43 -13.28 8.95
C PRO A 35 -20.99 -13.45 9.45
N SER A 36 -20.86 -13.81 10.73
CA SER A 36 -19.60 -14.23 11.35
C SER A 36 -19.19 -15.59 10.80
N VAL A 37 -18.02 -15.68 10.17
CA VAL A 37 -17.44 -16.97 9.82
C VAL A 37 -16.86 -17.56 11.11
N LYS A 38 -17.54 -18.59 11.63
CA LYS A 38 -17.06 -19.44 12.71
C LYS A 38 -15.93 -20.35 12.19
N ASP A 39 -14.90 -20.46 13.02
CA ASP A 39 -13.92 -21.55 13.18
C ASP A 39 -12.68 -21.69 12.25
N ARG A 40 -11.50 -21.65 12.92
CA ARG A 40 -10.14 -22.20 12.57
C ARG A 40 -9.29 -21.49 11.47
N VAL A 41 -7.96 -21.31 11.49
CA VAL A 41 -6.77 -21.62 12.35
C VAL A 41 -5.71 -20.54 11.99
N PHE A 42 -5.13 -19.79 12.93
CA PHE A 42 -3.84 -19.13 12.70
C PHE A 42 -3.02 -19.34 13.97
N MET A 43 -1.76 -19.77 13.90
CA MET A 43 -0.91 -19.94 15.09
C MET A 43 0.09 -18.77 15.18
N PRO A 44 0.40 -18.24 16.37
CA PRO A 44 1.35 -17.13 16.54
C PRO A 44 2.70 -17.32 15.84
N ILE A 45 3.23 -18.54 15.83
CA ILE A 45 4.49 -18.87 15.13
C ILE A 45 4.44 -18.58 13.62
N ASP A 46 3.26 -18.71 13.00
CA ASP A 46 3.08 -18.49 11.56
C ASP A 46 3.17 -17.02 11.18
N PHE A 47 2.82 -16.12 12.11
CA PHE A 47 2.96 -14.68 11.94
C PHE A 47 4.41 -14.23 12.07
N TYR A 48 5.13 -14.76 13.06
CA TYR A 48 6.55 -14.46 13.23
C TYR A 48 7.39 -14.97 12.06
N VAL A 49 7.08 -16.16 11.53
CA VAL A 49 7.75 -16.70 10.34
C VAL A 49 7.46 -15.83 9.11
N THR A 50 6.20 -15.43 8.87
CA THR A 50 5.90 -14.58 7.72
C THR A 50 6.51 -13.19 7.84
N ILE A 51 6.49 -12.55 9.01
CA ILE A 51 7.16 -11.26 9.22
C ILE A 51 8.67 -11.41 9.04
N ALA A 52 9.29 -12.45 9.61
CA ALA A 52 10.72 -12.70 9.44
C ALA A 52 11.06 -12.87 7.96
N LEU A 53 10.30 -13.67 7.20
CA LEU A 53 10.48 -13.81 5.76
C LEU A 53 10.27 -12.47 5.02
N SER A 54 9.23 -11.71 5.39
CA SER A 54 8.93 -10.40 4.80
C SER A 54 10.05 -9.38 4.99
N LEU A 55 10.80 -9.48 6.09
CA LEU A 55 11.92 -8.61 6.42
C LEU A 55 13.26 -9.12 5.86
N ILE A 56 13.44 -10.45 5.83
CA ILE A 56 14.66 -11.12 5.36
C ILE A 56 14.77 -11.05 3.83
N PHE A 57 13.69 -11.24 3.09
CA PHE A 57 13.74 -11.28 1.62
C PHE A 57 14.21 -9.96 0.98
N PRO A 58 13.71 -8.78 1.38
CA PRO A 58 14.24 -7.49 0.92
C PRO A 58 15.69 -7.23 1.38
N TRP A 59 16.06 -7.68 2.58
CA TRP A 59 17.42 -7.50 3.12
C TRP A 59 18.47 -8.38 2.43
N LEU A 60 18.13 -9.62 2.08
CA LEU A 60 19.01 -10.50 1.31
C LEU A 60 19.33 -9.93 -0.07
N ILE A 61 18.38 -9.20 -0.67
CA ILE A 61 18.56 -8.51 -1.95
C ILE A 61 19.56 -7.35 -1.82
N ILE A 62 19.41 -6.52 -0.78
CA ILE A 62 20.35 -5.43 -0.49
C ILE A 62 21.78 -5.99 -0.29
N MET A 63 21.90 -7.14 0.38
CA MET A 63 23.18 -7.80 0.62
C MET A 63 23.83 -8.43 -0.61
N ILE A 64 23.06 -8.74 -1.66
CA ILE A 64 23.59 -9.28 -2.92
C ILE A 64 23.91 -8.15 -3.91
N ILE A 65 23.08 -7.11 -3.97
CA ILE A 65 23.20 -6.05 -4.98
C ILE A 65 24.25 -5.01 -4.59
N LEU A 66 24.30 -4.61 -3.32
CA LEU A 66 25.24 -3.59 -2.86
C LEU A 66 26.72 -3.98 -3.18
N PRO A 67 27.17 -5.23 -2.96
CA PRO A 67 28.51 -5.65 -3.38
C PRO A 67 28.70 -5.71 -4.90
N LEU A 68 27.67 -6.08 -5.67
CA LEU A 68 27.76 -6.17 -7.13
C LEU A 68 27.91 -4.79 -7.79
N ASN A 69 27.19 -3.78 -7.30
CA ASN A 69 27.32 -2.39 -7.77
C ASN A 69 28.68 -1.77 -7.40
N LEU A 70 29.25 -2.17 -6.25
CA LEU A 70 30.60 -1.77 -5.85
C LEU A 70 31.68 -2.44 -6.71
N LEU A 71 31.49 -3.73 -7.06
CA LEU A 71 32.42 -4.49 -7.90
C LEU A 71 32.39 -4.05 -9.38
N SER A 72 31.26 -3.53 -9.88
CA SER A 72 31.14 -3.03 -11.25
C SER A 72 31.70 -1.62 -11.45
N GLY A 73 32.16 -0.96 -10.39
CA GLY A 73 32.67 0.42 -10.46
C GLY A 73 31.58 1.48 -10.62
N ASP A 74 30.32 1.13 -10.35
CA ASP A 74 29.16 2.02 -10.42
C ASP A 74 28.46 2.14 -9.05
N PRO A 75 29.08 2.82 -8.08
CA PRO A 75 28.57 2.93 -6.70
C PRO A 75 27.28 3.75 -6.58
N MET A 76 26.86 4.45 -7.65
CA MET A 76 25.60 5.21 -7.73
C MET A 76 24.52 4.53 -8.59
N GLY A 77 24.81 3.38 -9.20
CA GLY A 77 23.82 2.57 -9.93
C GLY A 77 23.31 3.17 -11.25
N ARG A 78 24.14 3.97 -11.95
CA ARG A 78 23.81 4.51 -13.29
C ARG A 78 23.55 3.43 -14.34
N THR A 79 23.94 2.18 -14.07
CA THR A 79 23.73 0.99 -14.90
C THR A 79 22.68 0.02 -14.35
N GLY A 80 21.94 0.31 -13.27
CA GLY A 80 21.04 -0.75 -12.78
C GLY A 80 20.09 -0.52 -11.61
N ILE A 81 19.28 0.54 -11.59
CA ILE A 81 18.03 0.52 -10.78
C ILE A 81 17.09 -0.61 -11.21
N MET A 82 17.19 -1.08 -12.46
CA MET A 82 16.38 -2.17 -13.00
C MET A 82 16.64 -3.54 -12.34
N PRO A 83 17.89 -4.01 -12.15
CA PRO A 83 18.20 -5.15 -11.29
C PRO A 83 17.64 -5.04 -9.87
N GLU A 84 17.75 -3.87 -9.22
CA GLU A 84 17.20 -3.63 -7.89
C GLU A 84 15.69 -3.77 -7.87
N LEU A 85 15.00 -3.08 -8.78
CA LEU A 85 13.56 -3.16 -8.95
C LEU A 85 13.12 -4.60 -9.29
N PHE A 86 13.90 -5.33 -10.10
CA PHE A 86 13.64 -6.72 -10.45
C PHE A 86 13.71 -7.63 -9.23
N CYS A 87 14.79 -7.55 -8.46
CA CYS A 87 14.93 -8.34 -7.25
C CYS A 87 13.83 -8.01 -6.23
N MET A 88 13.54 -6.72 -6.02
CA MET A 88 12.46 -6.29 -5.14
C MET A 88 11.11 -6.87 -5.58
N THR A 89 10.77 -6.75 -6.86
CA THR A 89 9.56 -7.34 -7.43
C THR A 89 9.52 -8.85 -7.24
N ALA A 90 10.62 -9.55 -7.56
CA ALA A 90 10.72 -10.99 -7.40
C ALA A 90 10.51 -11.43 -5.95
N SER A 91 11.11 -10.73 -4.98
CA SER A 91 10.89 -11.03 -3.56
C SER A 91 9.46 -10.79 -3.10
N GLY A 92 8.83 -9.69 -3.55
CA GLY A 92 7.42 -9.40 -3.25
C GLY A 92 6.51 -10.49 -3.79
N VAL A 93 6.74 -10.93 -5.03
CA VAL A 93 5.98 -12.02 -5.67
C VAL A 93 6.21 -13.35 -4.95
N LEU A 94 7.45 -13.68 -4.59
CA LEU A 94 7.77 -14.92 -3.85
C LEU A 94 7.08 -14.93 -2.47
N LEU A 95 7.11 -13.81 -1.75
CA LEU A 95 6.42 -13.66 -0.47
C LEU A 95 4.90 -13.78 -0.64
N MET A 96 4.32 -13.17 -1.67
CA MET A 96 2.91 -13.31 -2.01
C MET A 96 2.54 -14.77 -2.27
N VAL A 97 3.32 -15.46 -3.13
CA VAL A 97 3.09 -16.87 -3.46
C VAL A 97 3.23 -17.75 -2.22
N PHE A 98 4.26 -17.52 -1.40
CA PHE A 98 4.43 -18.22 -0.12
C PHE A 98 3.21 -18.02 0.78
N CYS A 99 2.77 -16.78 1.00
CA CYS A 99 1.58 -16.47 1.80
C CYS A 99 0.34 -17.21 1.27
N LEU A 100 0.07 -17.16 -0.04
CA LEU A 100 -1.09 -17.83 -0.63
C LEU A 100 -1.01 -19.36 -0.49
N LEU A 101 0.14 -19.96 -0.79
CA LEU A 101 0.33 -21.41 -0.68
C LEU A 101 0.24 -21.86 0.77
N PHE A 102 0.82 -21.10 1.70
CA PHE A 102 0.76 -21.37 3.13
C PHE A 102 -0.69 -21.36 3.62
N LEU A 103 -1.45 -20.31 3.30
CA LEU A 103 -2.85 -20.17 3.68
C LEU A 103 -3.72 -21.28 3.08
N LYS A 104 -3.48 -21.65 1.81
CA LYS A 104 -4.21 -22.71 1.11
C LYS A 104 -3.87 -24.10 1.65
N LYS A 105 -2.58 -24.42 1.82
CA LYS A 105 -2.14 -25.78 2.24
C LYS A 105 -2.37 -26.01 3.73
N LYS A 106 -1.95 -25.07 4.58
CA LYS A 106 -2.03 -25.24 6.05
C LYS A 106 -3.46 -25.08 6.57
N TYR A 107 -4.18 -24.07 6.09
CA TYR A 107 -5.50 -23.72 6.61
C TYR A 107 -6.65 -24.08 5.67
N LYS A 108 -6.37 -24.70 4.51
CA LYS A 108 -7.39 -25.16 3.55
C LYS A 108 -8.35 -24.05 3.13
N LEU A 109 -7.85 -22.82 3.02
CA LEU A 109 -8.65 -21.66 2.59
C LEU A 109 -8.83 -21.71 1.08
N ASP A 110 -10.07 -21.56 0.61
CA ASP A 110 -10.37 -21.35 -0.80
C ASP A 110 -10.22 -19.87 -1.19
N ASN A 111 -10.29 -19.58 -2.50
CA ASN A 111 -10.19 -18.22 -3.03
C ASN A 111 -11.25 -17.28 -2.40
N ARG A 112 -12.45 -17.79 -2.11
CA ARG A 112 -13.53 -16.98 -1.54
C ARG A 112 -13.24 -16.56 -0.10
N ARG A 113 -12.71 -17.46 0.73
CA ARG A 113 -12.30 -17.20 2.11
C ARG A 113 -11.08 -16.27 2.19
N LEU A 114 -10.23 -16.30 1.16
CA LEU A 114 -9.13 -15.35 1.00
C LEU A 114 -9.59 -13.97 0.50
N GLY A 115 -10.85 -13.82 0.08
CA GLY A 115 -11.40 -12.55 -0.40
C GLY A 115 -11.29 -12.36 -1.92
N PHE A 116 -10.86 -13.35 -2.68
CA PHE A 116 -10.81 -13.29 -4.15
C PHE A 116 -12.18 -13.60 -4.75
N PHE A 117 -13.09 -12.63 -4.64
CA PHE A 117 -14.38 -12.67 -5.30
C PHE A 117 -14.85 -11.26 -5.63
N SER A 118 -15.50 -11.13 -6.79
CA SER A 118 -16.12 -9.88 -7.23
C SER A 118 -17.37 -9.57 -6.40
N LEU A 119 -17.56 -8.31 -6.05
CA LEU A 119 -18.79 -7.77 -5.47
C LEU A 119 -19.67 -7.05 -6.52
N GLY A 120 -19.20 -7.01 -7.77
CA GLY A 120 -19.81 -6.30 -8.89
C GLY A 120 -19.22 -4.91 -9.08
N ILE A 121 -19.41 -4.35 -10.27
CA ILE A 121 -18.74 -3.12 -10.75
C ILE A 121 -18.89 -1.91 -9.81
N LYS A 122 -19.99 -1.82 -9.06
CA LYS A 122 -20.21 -0.78 -8.05
C LYS A 122 -19.15 -0.78 -6.95
N TYR A 123 -18.78 -1.96 -6.46
CA TYR A 123 -17.82 -2.11 -5.37
C TYR A 123 -16.41 -2.38 -5.87
N ASP A 124 -16.26 -3.02 -7.03
CA ASP A 124 -14.95 -3.39 -7.56
C ASP A 124 -14.30 -2.29 -8.41
N LEU A 125 -15.07 -1.26 -8.83
CA LEU A 125 -14.56 -0.15 -9.65
C LEU A 125 -15.00 1.23 -9.13
N PHE A 126 -16.30 1.50 -9.03
CA PHE A 126 -16.78 2.85 -8.68
C PHE A 126 -16.42 3.27 -7.25
N LEU A 127 -16.55 2.35 -6.28
CA LEU A 127 -16.10 2.60 -4.91
C LEU A 127 -14.58 2.88 -4.85
N PRO A 128 -13.70 2.06 -5.46
CA PRO A 128 -12.29 2.37 -5.60
C PRO A 128 -11.99 3.76 -6.18
N ILE A 129 -12.65 4.16 -7.27
CA ILE A 129 -12.47 5.49 -7.86
C ILE A 129 -12.80 6.60 -6.85
N LEU A 130 -13.94 6.48 -6.14
CA LEU A 130 -14.32 7.44 -5.12
C LEU A 130 -13.31 7.51 -3.98
N VAL A 131 -12.82 6.35 -3.52
CA VAL A 131 -11.80 6.27 -2.47
C VAL A 131 -10.49 6.90 -2.95
N VAL A 132 -10.08 6.65 -4.19
CA VAL A 132 -8.88 7.25 -4.79
C VAL A 132 -8.99 8.78 -4.80
N MET A 133 -10.11 9.34 -5.26
CA MET A 133 -10.33 10.79 -5.26
C MET A 133 -10.18 11.40 -3.86
N ALA A 134 -10.72 10.72 -2.84
CA ALA A 134 -10.55 11.13 -1.45
C ALA A 134 -9.08 11.05 -1.00
N THR A 135 -8.36 9.96 -1.34
CA THR A 135 -6.94 9.80 -0.98
C THR A 135 -6.01 10.80 -1.65
N ILE A 136 -6.30 11.21 -2.90
CA ILE A 136 -5.56 12.27 -3.59
C ILE A 136 -5.78 13.60 -2.87
N SER A 137 -7.02 13.90 -2.49
CA SER A 137 -7.34 15.12 -1.74
C SER A 137 -6.60 15.17 -0.41
N ILE A 138 -6.53 14.04 0.31
CA ILE A 138 -5.74 13.89 1.55
C ILE A 138 -4.25 14.11 1.27
N GLY A 139 -3.73 13.54 0.17
CA GLY A 139 -2.32 13.70 -0.22
C GLY A 139 -1.95 15.14 -0.53
N MET A 140 -2.81 15.87 -1.25
CA MET A 140 -2.62 17.30 -1.51
C MET A 140 -2.60 18.12 -0.22
N LEU A 141 -3.54 17.88 0.69
CA LEU A 141 -3.57 18.55 2.00
C LEU A 141 -2.32 18.24 2.83
N PHE A 142 -1.87 16.98 2.79
CA PHE A 142 -0.65 16.57 3.48
C PHE A 142 0.60 17.24 2.90
N SER A 143 0.70 17.33 1.57
CA SER A 143 1.81 18.04 0.90
C SER A 143 1.85 19.53 1.24
N ILE A 144 0.68 20.20 1.26
CA ILE A 144 0.57 21.60 1.70
C ILE A 144 1.00 21.74 3.16
N LEU A 145 0.54 20.85 4.04
CA LEU A 145 0.94 20.85 5.45
C LEU A 145 2.47 20.77 5.59
N LEU A 146 3.11 19.82 4.91
CA LEU A 146 4.56 19.65 4.94
C LEU A 146 5.30 20.90 4.47
N THR A 147 4.80 21.53 3.39
CA THR A 147 5.35 22.79 2.88
C THR A 147 5.24 23.91 3.92
N VAL A 148 4.08 24.05 4.56
CA VAL A 148 3.83 25.10 5.57
C VAL A 148 4.71 24.93 6.81
N ILE A 149 5.01 23.69 7.22
CA ILE A 149 5.90 23.42 8.36
C ILE A 149 7.39 23.42 7.96
N GLY A 150 7.71 23.76 6.71
CA GLY A 150 9.09 23.84 6.22
C GLY A 150 9.77 22.49 5.99
N VAL A 151 9.01 21.40 5.89
CA VAL A 151 9.56 20.07 5.58
C VAL A 151 9.71 19.96 4.07
N VAL A 152 10.96 19.92 3.62
CA VAL A 152 11.31 19.55 2.24
C VAL A 152 11.24 18.04 2.14
N LEU A 153 10.38 17.53 1.26
CA LEU A 153 10.28 16.10 1.01
C LEU A 153 11.51 15.62 0.24
N PRO A 154 12.26 14.62 0.75
CA PRO A 154 13.20 13.91 -0.09
C PRO A 154 12.42 13.14 -1.16
N GLU A 155 13.03 12.97 -2.34
CA GLU A 155 12.49 12.07 -3.36
C GLU A 155 12.23 10.69 -2.74
N THR A 156 11.01 10.19 -2.88
CA THR A 156 10.70 8.82 -2.50
C THR A 156 11.48 7.85 -3.36
N MET A 157 11.71 6.64 -2.85
CA MET A 157 12.35 5.59 -3.65
C MET A 157 11.57 5.34 -4.96
N ASN A 158 10.23 5.42 -4.88
CA ASN A 158 9.34 5.32 -6.02
C ASN A 158 9.58 6.42 -7.06
N GLU A 159 9.65 7.68 -6.63
CA GLU A 159 9.96 8.83 -7.52
C GLU A 159 11.35 8.71 -8.14
N ARG A 160 12.35 8.26 -7.36
CA ARG A 160 13.72 8.05 -7.83
C ARG A 160 13.82 6.92 -8.87
N ILE A 161 13.09 5.82 -8.67
CA ILE A 161 13.05 4.72 -9.63
C ILE A 161 12.40 5.20 -10.93
N VAL A 162 11.29 5.92 -10.81
CA VAL A 162 10.59 6.52 -11.96
C VAL A 162 11.54 7.47 -12.70
N SER A 163 12.11 8.48 -12.04
CA SER A 163 12.96 9.49 -12.70
C SER A 163 14.14 8.88 -13.47
N ASN A 164 14.80 7.85 -12.93
CA ASN A 164 15.93 7.19 -13.56
C ASN A 164 15.53 6.27 -14.72
N VAL A 165 14.49 5.44 -14.58
CA VAL A 165 14.05 4.55 -15.66
C VAL A 165 13.54 5.34 -16.88
N PHE A 166 12.94 6.52 -16.64
CA PHE A 166 12.54 7.43 -17.72
C PHE A 166 13.72 8.18 -18.37
N ALA A 167 14.86 8.34 -17.68
CA ALA A 167 16.07 8.93 -18.27
C ALA A 167 16.63 8.06 -19.40
N ASP A 168 16.55 6.73 -19.26
CA ASP A 168 17.09 5.76 -20.21
C ASP A 168 16.21 5.50 -21.46
N GLN A 169 15.00 6.09 -21.52
CA GLN A 169 14.03 6.02 -22.64
C GLN A 169 13.73 4.62 -23.20
N ASN A 170 13.89 3.56 -22.40
CA ASN A 170 13.67 2.18 -22.86
C ASN A 170 12.22 1.73 -22.65
N ASN A 171 11.46 1.60 -23.74
CA ASN A 171 10.04 1.20 -23.71
C ASN A 171 9.75 -0.10 -22.94
N ILE A 172 10.66 -1.08 -22.95
CA ILE A 172 10.47 -2.34 -22.21
C ILE A 172 10.58 -2.08 -20.71
N GLN A 173 11.53 -1.24 -20.28
CA GLN A 173 11.67 -0.88 -18.88
C GLN A 173 10.48 -0.06 -18.39
N LEU A 174 9.90 0.78 -19.25
CA LEU A 174 8.67 1.53 -18.95
C LEU A 174 7.46 0.62 -18.74
N ILE A 175 7.27 -0.37 -19.63
CA ILE A 175 6.20 -1.37 -19.50
C ILE A 175 6.38 -2.16 -18.20
N TYR A 176 7.62 -2.57 -17.92
CA TYR A 176 7.95 -3.29 -16.70
C TYR A 176 7.65 -2.45 -15.44
N LEU A 177 8.12 -1.20 -15.42
CA LEU A 177 7.88 -0.25 -14.33
C LEU A 177 6.38 -0.06 -14.10
N PHE A 178 5.61 0.15 -15.16
CA PHE A 178 4.16 0.27 -15.10
C PHE A 178 3.53 -0.97 -14.47
N ALA A 179 3.87 -2.17 -14.97
CA ALA A 179 3.33 -3.42 -14.44
C ALA A 179 3.67 -3.61 -12.96
N VAL A 180 4.88 -3.29 -12.54
CA VAL A 180 5.32 -3.43 -11.14
C VAL A 180 4.58 -2.45 -10.23
N PHE A 181 4.57 -1.17 -10.56
CA PHE A 181 4.02 -0.13 -9.68
C PHE A 181 2.49 -0.16 -9.59
N THR A 182 1.81 -0.51 -10.68
CA THR A 182 0.36 -0.38 -10.79
C THR A 182 -0.39 -1.68 -10.55
N LEU A 183 0.27 -2.84 -10.75
CA LEU A 183 -0.37 -4.14 -10.65
C LEU A 183 0.35 -5.05 -9.66
N ILE A 184 1.60 -5.43 -9.94
CA ILE A 184 2.29 -6.50 -9.19
C ILE A 184 2.53 -6.09 -7.73
N GLY A 185 3.03 -4.87 -7.50
CA GLY A 185 3.23 -4.30 -6.18
C GLY A 185 1.92 -4.23 -5.38
N PRO A 186 0.92 -3.47 -5.84
CA PRO A 186 -0.39 -3.38 -5.18
C PRO A 186 -1.03 -4.73 -4.86
N VAL A 187 -1.00 -5.69 -5.80
CA VAL A 187 -1.56 -7.03 -5.59
C VAL A 187 -0.78 -7.78 -4.51
N SER A 188 0.54 -7.79 -4.59
CA SER A 188 1.40 -8.49 -3.63
C SER A 188 1.26 -7.91 -2.23
N GLU A 189 1.30 -6.58 -2.11
CA GLU A 189 1.17 -5.86 -0.85
C GLU A 189 -0.20 -6.09 -0.21
N GLU A 190 -1.29 -5.97 -0.98
CA GLU A 190 -2.63 -6.19 -0.41
C GLU A 190 -2.83 -7.63 0.09
N ILE A 191 -2.24 -8.63 -0.58
CA ILE A 191 -2.27 -10.01 -0.10
C ILE A 191 -1.51 -10.16 1.23
N VAL A 192 -0.31 -9.59 1.32
CA VAL A 192 0.50 -9.66 2.54
C VAL A 192 -0.16 -8.89 3.68
N PHE A 193 -0.53 -7.64 3.48
CA PHE A 193 -1.02 -6.78 4.55
C PHE A 193 -2.47 -7.06 4.94
N ARG A 194 -3.36 -7.35 3.98
CA ARG A 194 -4.80 -7.56 4.26
C ARG A 194 -5.15 -9.02 4.48
N VAL A 195 -4.79 -9.88 3.52
CA VAL A 195 -5.20 -11.29 3.57
C VAL A 195 -4.43 -12.06 4.62
N PHE A 196 -3.12 -11.79 4.74
CA PHE A 196 -2.27 -12.44 5.73
C PHE A 196 -2.25 -11.70 7.07
N ILE A 197 -1.57 -10.55 7.17
CA ILE A 197 -1.28 -9.85 8.42
C ILE A 197 -2.54 -9.40 9.15
N GLN A 198 -3.43 -8.67 8.48
CA GLN A 198 -4.63 -8.11 9.11
C GLN A 198 -5.60 -9.21 9.57
N ASN A 199 -5.84 -10.26 8.78
CA ASN A 199 -6.68 -11.37 9.22
C ASN A 199 -6.05 -12.16 10.37
N PHE A 200 -4.73 -12.38 10.34
CA PHE A 200 -4.00 -12.99 11.44
C PHE A 200 -4.21 -12.21 12.74
N LEU A 201 -3.97 -10.89 12.70
CA LEU A 201 -4.09 -10.01 13.86
C LEU A 201 -5.53 -9.94 14.35
N LYS A 202 -6.50 -9.82 13.44
CA LYS A 202 -7.93 -9.76 13.77
C LYS A 202 -8.39 -11.02 14.49
N LYS A 203 -7.77 -12.17 14.21
CA LYS A 203 -8.07 -13.44 14.87
C LYS A 203 -7.54 -13.51 16.31
N HIS A 204 -6.38 -12.93 16.58
CA HIS A 204 -5.70 -12.99 17.88
C HIS A 204 -5.95 -11.78 18.77
N THR A 205 -6.52 -10.72 18.23
CA THR A 205 -6.75 -9.45 18.93
C THR A 205 -8.18 -8.96 18.65
N ASN A 206 -8.33 -7.76 18.07
CA ASN A 206 -9.60 -7.23 17.61
C ASN A 206 -9.41 -6.54 16.25
N THR A 207 -10.52 -6.18 15.61
CA THR A 207 -10.49 -5.60 14.25
C THR A 207 -9.76 -4.26 14.20
N VAL A 208 -9.89 -3.42 15.24
CA VAL A 208 -9.28 -2.09 15.27
C VAL A 208 -7.77 -2.22 15.39
N PHE A 209 -7.29 -3.04 16.33
CA PHE A 209 -5.87 -3.32 16.50
C PHE A 209 -5.24 -3.89 15.22
N ALA A 210 -5.93 -4.82 14.57
CA ALA A 210 -5.47 -5.42 13.33
C ALA A 210 -5.33 -4.40 12.18
N ILE A 211 -6.28 -3.46 12.08
CA ILE A 211 -6.19 -2.36 11.11
C ILE A 211 -4.98 -1.50 11.43
N ILE A 212 -4.87 -0.99 12.66
CA ILE A 212 -3.78 -0.07 13.06
C ILE A 212 -2.41 -0.69 12.80
N VAL A 213 -2.17 -1.91 13.28
CA VAL A 213 -0.85 -2.56 13.17
C VAL A 213 -0.54 -2.93 11.71
N SER A 214 -1.51 -3.45 10.95
CA SER A 214 -1.29 -3.74 9.52
C SER A 214 -0.96 -2.46 8.74
N SER A 215 -1.66 -1.35 9.02
CA SER A 215 -1.41 -0.06 8.38
C SER A 215 -0.07 0.56 8.79
N LEU A 216 0.37 0.38 10.04
CA LEU A 216 1.70 0.81 10.49
C LEU A 216 2.82 0.03 9.78
N LEU A 217 2.67 -1.31 9.68
CA LEU A 217 3.63 -2.14 8.96
C LEU A 217 3.67 -1.79 7.47
N PHE A 218 2.52 -1.51 6.86
CA PHE A 218 2.43 -1.01 5.49
C PHE A 218 3.18 0.32 5.32
N ALA A 219 2.98 1.28 6.22
CA ALA A 219 3.66 2.57 6.18
C ALA A 219 5.19 2.43 6.35
N ALA A 220 5.63 1.59 7.27
CA ALA A 220 7.05 1.33 7.50
C ALA A 220 7.72 0.67 6.28
N PHE A 221 7.00 -0.18 5.55
CA PHE A 221 7.47 -0.82 4.32
C PHE A 221 7.81 0.18 3.19
N HIS A 222 7.24 1.39 3.23
CA HIS A 222 7.48 2.45 2.23
C HIS A 222 8.75 3.30 2.51
N GLN A 223 9.43 3.07 3.63
CA GLN A 223 10.78 3.60 3.91
C GLN A 223 10.97 5.13 3.79
N SER A 224 9.90 5.91 3.97
CA SER A 224 9.97 7.37 3.98
C SER A 224 9.40 7.90 5.30
N ILE A 225 10.29 8.34 6.20
CA ILE A 225 9.90 8.88 7.51
C ILE A 225 8.97 10.10 7.37
N PRO A 226 9.25 11.10 6.50
CA PRO A 226 8.35 12.25 6.36
C PRO A 226 6.96 11.89 5.85
N LEU A 227 6.85 10.86 4.99
CA LEU A 227 5.58 10.39 4.42
C LEU A 227 4.93 9.27 5.22
N MET A 228 5.56 8.75 6.28
CA MET A 228 5.02 7.65 7.07
C MET A 228 3.61 7.93 7.62
N PRO A 229 3.27 9.14 8.11
CA PRO A 229 1.90 9.46 8.51
C PRO A 229 0.91 9.34 7.34
N TYR A 230 1.33 9.73 6.14
CA TYR A 230 0.50 9.64 4.95
C TYR A 230 0.28 8.19 4.52
N PHE A 231 1.34 7.39 4.40
CA PHE A 231 1.22 5.96 4.08
C PHE A 231 0.43 5.18 5.13
N PHE A 232 0.51 5.59 6.40
CA PHE A 232 -0.33 5.02 7.45
C PHE A 232 -1.82 5.29 7.20
N ILE A 233 -2.20 6.52 6.82
CA ILE A 233 -3.58 6.87 6.48
C ILE A 233 -4.07 6.05 5.27
N ILE A 234 -3.25 5.95 4.22
CA ILE A 234 -3.57 5.11 3.04
C ILE A 234 -3.76 3.65 3.47
N GLY A 235 -2.85 3.12 4.28
CA GLY A 235 -2.93 1.78 4.84
C GLY A 235 -4.23 1.56 5.64
N VAL A 236 -4.68 2.55 6.42
CA VAL A 236 -5.94 2.47 7.19
C VAL A 236 -7.14 2.43 6.25
N ILE A 237 -7.16 3.28 5.21
CA ILE A 237 -8.24 3.33 4.22
C ILE A 237 -8.39 1.99 3.51
N LEU A 238 -7.28 1.41 3.02
CA LEU A 238 -7.26 0.10 2.37
C LEU A 238 -7.68 -1.02 3.34
N SER A 239 -7.18 -1.00 4.58
CA SER A 239 -7.58 -1.95 5.63
C SER A 239 -9.06 -1.88 6.00
N LEU A 240 -9.64 -0.68 6.03
CA LEU A 240 -11.07 -0.46 6.25
C LEU A 240 -11.88 -0.96 5.05
N LEU A 241 -11.46 -0.65 3.83
CA LEU A 241 -12.10 -1.10 2.60
C LEU A 241 -12.17 -2.63 2.59
N TYR A 242 -11.06 -3.32 2.80
CA TYR A 242 -11.00 -4.78 2.91
C TYR A 242 -11.89 -5.34 4.03
N THR A 243 -11.84 -4.77 5.23
CA THR A 243 -12.65 -5.24 6.38
C THR A 243 -14.14 -5.19 6.07
N LYS A 244 -14.55 -4.17 5.32
CA LYS A 244 -15.95 -3.87 5.02
C LYS A 244 -16.47 -4.70 3.85
N THR A 245 -15.71 -4.81 2.77
CA THR A 245 -16.09 -5.57 1.57
C THR A 245 -15.93 -7.07 1.79
N LYS A 246 -15.00 -7.48 2.66
CA LYS A 246 -14.50 -8.86 2.79
C LYS A 246 -13.91 -9.43 1.49
N SER A 247 -13.75 -8.58 0.48
CA SER A 247 -13.13 -8.88 -0.79
C SER A 247 -11.86 -8.05 -0.90
N ILE A 248 -10.78 -8.66 -1.37
CA ILE A 248 -9.52 -7.95 -1.60
C ILE A 248 -9.56 -7.12 -2.90
N ILE A 249 -10.48 -7.40 -3.82
CA ILE A 249 -10.55 -6.76 -5.14
C ILE A 249 -10.70 -5.24 -5.03
N PRO A 250 -11.64 -4.67 -4.25
CA PRO A 250 -11.76 -3.22 -4.15
C PRO A 250 -10.49 -2.54 -3.62
N SER A 251 -9.80 -3.20 -2.67
CA SER A 251 -8.56 -2.67 -2.09
C SER A 251 -7.40 -2.69 -3.08
N MET A 252 -7.24 -3.81 -3.81
CA MET A 252 -6.26 -3.93 -4.90
C MET A 252 -6.49 -2.89 -6.00
N VAL A 253 -7.75 -2.72 -6.44
CA VAL A 253 -8.08 -1.76 -7.49
C VAL A 253 -7.86 -0.32 -7.01
N THR A 254 -8.23 0.00 -5.76
CA THR A 254 -7.97 1.32 -5.17
C THR A 254 -6.48 1.63 -5.17
N HIS A 255 -5.67 0.69 -4.67
CA HIS A 255 -4.23 0.85 -4.59
C HIS A 255 -3.58 0.94 -5.98
N GLY A 256 -3.98 0.08 -6.92
CA GLY A 256 -3.47 0.09 -8.28
C GLY A 256 -3.81 1.37 -9.05
N ILE A 257 -5.05 1.87 -8.95
CA ILE A 257 -5.44 3.15 -9.56
C ILE A 257 -4.65 4.30 -8.93
N TYR A 258 -4.54 4.32 -7.60
CA TYR A 258 -3.78 5.33 -6.89
C TYR A 258 -2.32 5.39 -7.39
N ASN A 259 -1.62 4.23 -7.42
CA ASN A 259 -0.24 4.18 -7.91
C ASN A 259 -0.14 4.55 -9.41
N SER A 260 -1.13 4.16 -10.21
CA SER A 260 -1.18 4.53 -11.63
C SER A 260 -1.22 6.06 -11.81
N ILE A 261 -2.07 6.74 -11.05
CA ILE A 261 -2.20 8.20 -11.13
C ILE A 261 -0.87 8.88 -10.75
N PHE A 262 -0.25 8.47 -9.66
CA PHE A 262 1.04 9.03 -9.24
C PHE A 262 2.15 8.76 -10.27
N LEU A 263 2.18 7.57 -10.85
CA LEU A 263 3.11 7.23 -11.93
C LEU A 263 2.88 8.15 -13.14
N PHE A 264 1.63 8.31 -13.60
CA PHE A 264 1.31 9.19 -14.73
C PHE A 264 1.61 10.66 -14.46
N ILE A 265 1.36 11.15 -13.25
CA ILE A 265 1.71 12.53 -12.86
C ILE A 265 3.24 12.71 -12.92
N GLY A 266 4.00 11.75 -12.38
CA GLY A 266 5.47 11.78 -12.47
C GLY A 266 5.97 11.82 -13.91
N ILE A 267 5.33 11.06 -14.81
CA ILE A 267 5.63 11.08 -16.25
C ILE A 267 5.30 12.45 -16.87
N ALA A 268 4.12 12.99 -16.57
CA ALA A 268 3.63 14.22 -17.17
C ALA A 268 4.47 15.44 -16.78
N LEU A 269 4.84 15.56 -15.50
CA LEU A 269 5.66 16.66 -14.98
C LEU A 269 7.08 16.67 -15.55
N ARG A 270 7.61 15.51 -15.96
CA ARG A 270 8.91 15.41 -16.61
C ARG A 270 8.90 15.96 -18.03
N ASN A 271 7.85 15.74 -18.82
CA ASN A 271 7.77 16.22 -20.20
C ASN A 271 7.69 17.75 -20.31
N THR A 272 7.57 18.45 -19.19
CA THR A 272 7.53 19.91 -19.09
C THR A 272 8.83 20.55 -18.58
N GLN A 273 9.85 19.74 -18.23
CA GLN A 273 11.20 20.18 -17.84
C GLN A 273 12.20 19.86 -18.95
#